data_AF-A0A969T4I7-F1
#
_entry.id   AF-A0A969T4I7-F1
#
_cell.length_a   1.000
_cell.length_b   1.000
_cell.length_c   1.000
_cell.angle_alpha   90.00
_cell.angle_beta   90.00
_cell.angle_gamma   90.00
#
_symmetry.space_group_name_H-M   'P 1'
#
loop_
_entity.id
_entity.type
_entity.pdbx_description
1 polymer ?
#
loop_
_entity_poly.entity_id
_entity_poly.type
_entity_poly.pdbx_seq_one_letter_code
_entity_poly.pdbx_strand_id
1 'polypeptide(L)'
;METQISFFKNFLLLIILVASCTKNKDQTQPNPVGFEWPPLYQGTTLTQVTNNSNNSWDFHCRWSKDGKKVCFANYNNTAHELTLRIWSESDNNIEIVVEGMWGDFSPSWSPDDSKIAFDARINFDGTNLNHIATGNSSGSENWPSWSPDETKIVYQLFNGDIARIVMKDLETNEVFLLTENDD
;
A
#
# COMPACT_ATOMS: atom_id res chain seq x y z
N MET A 1 -38.11 -7.39 25.09
CA MET A 1 -36.73 -7.47 25.62
C MET A 1 -35.83 -7.56 24.39
N GLU A 2 -35.50 -6.38 23.85
CA GLU A 2 -34.64 -6.20 22.68
C GLU A 2 -33.19 -6.40 23.10
N THR A 3 -32.42 -7.17 22.31
CA THR A 3 -30.98 -7.29 22.52
C THR A 3 -30.26 -7.09 21.19
N GLN A 4 -29.85 -5.83 21.00
CA GLN A 4 -28.65 -5.36 20.29
C GLN A 4 -27.98 -6.33 19.29
N ILE A 5 -28.34 -6.22 18.01
CA ILE A 5 -27.45 -6.54 16.88
C ILE A 5 -27.28 -5.25 16.09
N SER A 6 -26.28 -4.46 16.46
CA SER A 6 -25.92 -3.21 15.78
C SER A 6 -24.43 -2.99 15.96
N PHE A 7 -23.57 -3.61 15.14
CA PHE A 7 -22.17 -3.16 14.97
C PHE A 7 -21.48 -3.68 13.69
N PHE A 8 -22.21 -3.87 12.59
CA PHE A 8 -21.59 -4.01 11.25
C PHE A 8 -22.37 -3.17 10.23
N LYS A 9 -22.25 -1.85 10.36
CA LYS A 9 -22.53 -0.88 9.29
C LYS A 9 -21.26 -0.05 9.05
N ASN A 10 -20.14 -0.72 8.80
CA ASN A 10 -18.99 -0.02 8.24
C ASN A 10 -19.21 0.06 6.72
N PHE A 11 -19.49 1.28 6.28
CA PHE A 11 -19.47 1.72 4.90
C PHE A 11 -18.22 1.18 4.21
N LEU A 12 -18.38 0.20 3.33
CA LEU A 12 -17.31 -0.20 2.43
C LEU A 12 -17.30 0.82 1.28
N LEU A 13 -16.61 1.95 1.48
CA LEU A 13 -16.32 2.89 0.40
C LEU A 13 -15.22 2.25 -0.46
N LEU A 14 -15.63 1.51 -1.49
CA LEU A 14 -14.70 0.94 -2.46
C LEU A 14 -14.17 2.08 -3.36
N ILE A 15 -13.10 2.76 -2.94
CA ILE A 15 -12.34 3.64 -3.84
C ILE A 15 -11.50 2.71 -4.73
N ILE A 16 -11.95 2.50 -5.97
CA ILE A 16 -11.11 1.88 -6.99
C ILE A 16 -10.16 2.97 -7.48
N LEU A 17 -8.88 2.83 -7.17
CA LEU A 17 -7.81 3.56 -7.85
C LEU A 17 -7.68 2.99 -9.26
N VAL A 18 -8.48 3.52 -10.19
CA VAL A 18 -8.42 3.12 -11.59
C VAL A 18 -7.26 3.85 -12.25
N ALA A 19 -6.12 3.18 -12.40
CA ALA A 19 -5.29 3.40 -13.57
C ALA A 19 -6.13 3.00 -14.79
N SER A 20 -6.27 3.90 -15.77
CA SER A 20 -7.27 3.84 -16.83
C SER A 20 -7.48 2.43 -17.42
N CYS A 21 -8.65 1.87 -17.19
CA CYS A 21 -9.23 0.88 -18.10
C CYS A 21 -10.64 1.32 -18.46
N THR A 22 -10.75 2.05 -19.56
CA THR A 22 -12.02 2.15 -20.27
C THR A 22 -12.31 0.80 -20.90
N LYS A 23 -13.33 0.09 -20.38
CA LYS A 23 -14.14 -0.74 -21.26
C LYS A 23 -15.59 -0.76 -20.79
N ASN A 24 -16.39 0.08 -21.45
CA ASN A 24 -17.83 -0.01 -21.41
C ASN A 24 -18.27 -1.21 -22.28
N LYS A 25 -19.16 -2.03 -21.69
CA LYS A 25 -20.23 -2.84 -22.30
C LYS A 25 -19.85 -3.91 -23.33
N ASP A 26 -19.88 -5.16 -22.88
CA ASP A 26 -20.88 -6.15 -23.31
C ASP A 26 -20.67 -7.46 -22.53
N GLN A 27 -21.50 -7.70 -21.51
CA GLN A 27 -21.62 -9.01 -20.86
C GLN A 27 -22.89 -9.69 -21.37
N THR A 28 -22.76 -10.49 -22.43
CA THR A 28 -23.81 -11.41 -22.91
C THR A 28 -23.52 -12.87 -22.52
N GLN A 29 -22.61 -13.11 -21.57
CA GLN A 29 -22.36 -14.46 -21.06
C GLN A 29 -23.35 -14.77 -19.93
N PRO A 30 -24.21 -15.81 -20.05
CA PRO A 30 -25.07 -16.22 -18.95
C PRO A 30 -24.23 -16.75 -17.78
N ASN A 31 -24.57 -16.34 -16.56
CA ASN A 31 -23.96 -16.86 -15.35
C ASN A 31 -24.14 -18.39 -15.26
N PRO A 32 -23.13 -19.16 -14.81
CA PRO A 32 -23.31 -20.54 -14.41
C PRO A 32 -24.38 -20.64 -13.30
N VAL A 33 -25.29 -21.60 -13.46
CA VAL A 33 -26.43 -21.81 -12.55
C VAL A 33 -25.93 -22.01 -11.10
N GLY A 34 -26.36 -21.15 -10.18
CA GLY A 34 -26.11 -21.28 -8.74
C GLY A 34 -25.00 -20.39 -8.15
N PHE A 35 -24.32 -19.58 -8.97
CA PHE A 35 -23.41 -18.54 -8.47
C PHE A 35 -24.06 -17.16 -8.64
N GLU A 36 -24.69 -16.66 -7.58
CA GLU A 36 -25.00 -15.23 -7.50
C GLU A 36 -23.71 -14.51 -7.12
N TRP A 37 -23.17 -13.68 -8.03
CA TRP A 37 -22.20 -12.68 -7.62
C TRP A 37 -22.80 -11.90 -6.45
N PRO A 38 -22.05 -11.62 -5.36
CA PRO A 38 -22.55 -10.70 -4.35
C PRO A 38 -23.01 -9.44 -5.09
N PRO A 39 -24.18 -8.87 -4.74
CA PRO A 39 -24.70 -7.73 -5.47
C PRO A 39 -23.59 -6.69 -5.56
N LEU A 40 -23.18 -6.38 -6.79
CA LEU A 40 -22.44 -5.15 -7.08
C LEU A 40 -23.14 -4.07 -6.26
N TYR A 41 -22.39 -3.34 -5.44
CA TYR A 41 -22.96 -2.35 -4.54
C TYR A 41 -23.65 -1.27 -5.40
N GLN A 42 -24.94 -1.47 -5.71
CA GLN A 42 -25.73 -0.62 -6.59
C GLN A 42 -26.11 0.61 -5.79
N GLY A 43 -25.18 1.58 -5.75
CA GLY A 43 -25.37 2.83 -5.03
C GLY A 43 -24.10 3.63 -4.72
N THR A 44 -22.90 3.15 -5.03
CA THR A 44 -21.67 3.92 -4.77
C THR A 44 -21.31 4.83 -5.93
N THR A 45 -21.24 6.13 -5.65
CA THR A 45 -20.44 7.06 -6.44
C THR A 45 -18.97 6.70 -6.23
N LEU A 46 -18.26 6.41 -7.32
CA LEU A 46 -16.80 6.25 -7.29
C LEU A 46 -16.17 7.63 -7.38
N THR A 47 -15.30 7.96 -6.43
CA THR A 47 -14.49 9.18 -6.46
C THR A 47 -13.07 8.80 -6.84
N GLN A 48 -12.58 9.37 -7.93
CA GLN A 48 -11.18 9.28 -8.28
C GLN A 48 -10.40 10.26 -7.38
N VAL A 49 -9.50 9.73 -6.55
CA VAL A 49 -8.71 10.55 -5.61
C VAL A 49 -7.34 10.94 -6.15
N THR A 50 -6.74 10.13 -7.03
CA THR A 50 -5.48 10.48 -7.69
C THR A 50 -5.68 10.79 -9.17
N ASN A 51 -4.84 11.67 -9.74
CA ASN A 51 -4.83 11.92 -11.17
C ASN A 51 -3.40 11.83 -11.72
N ASN A 52 -3.22 11.01 -12.76
CA ASN A 52 -1.97 10.94 -13.49
C ASN A 52 -1.91 12.13 -14.47
N SER A 53 -1.54 13.31 -13.96
CA SER A 53 -1.22 14.46 -14.81
C SER A 53 0.26 14.44 -15.19
N ASN A 54 0.60 14.96 -16.37
CA ASN A 54 1.98 15.23 -16.82
C ASN A 54 2.98 14.07 -16.72
N ASN A 55 2.69 12.94 -17.37
CA ASN A 55 3.65 11.83 -17.50
C ASN A 55 4.11 11.29 -16.13
N SER A 56 3.14 11.04 -15.26
CA SER A 56 3.35 10.46 -13.93
C SER A 56 2.48 9.21 -13.73
N TRP A 57 2.90 8.35 -12.80
CA TRP A 57 2.18 7.11 -12.46
C TRP A 57 2.05 6.97 -10.95
N ASP A 58 0.83 6.67 -10.50
CA ASP A 58 0.56 6.23 -9.13
C ASP A 58 0.51 4.71 -9.03
N PHE A 59 1.13 4.14 -8.00
CA PHE A 59 1.19 2.68 -7.79
C PHE A 59 1.34 2.30 -6.31
N HIS A 60 1.18 1.00 -6.04
CA HIS A 60 1.32 0.38 -4.72
C HIS A 60 0.50 1.02 -3.59
N CYS A 61 -0.74 1.42 -3.89
CA CYS A 61 -1.63 1.98 -2.89
C CYS A 61 -1.93 1.01 -1.75
N ARG A 62 -2.03 1.53 -0.52
CA ARG A 62 -2.49 0.81 0.67
C ARG A 62 -3.36 1.71 1.54
N TRP A 63 -4.46 1.15 2.02
CA TRP A 63 -5.31 1.78 3.03
C TRP A 63 -4.64 1.72 4.41
N SER A 64 -4.81 2.77 5.20
CA SER A 64 -4.65 2.70 6.65
C SER A 64 -5.68 1.74 7.24
N LYS A 65 -5.38 1.17 8.40
CA LYS A 65 -6.27 0.24 9.10
C LYS A 65 -7.58 0.90 9.53
N ASP A 66 -7.55 2.17 9.90
CA ASP A 66 -8.75 2.95 10.22
C ASP A 66 -9.62 3.30 8.98
N GLY A 67 -9.12 3.05 7.76
CA GLY A 67 -9.82 3.31 6.51
C GLY A 67 -9.96 4.79 6.14
N LYS A 68 -9.22 5.70 6.79
CA LYS A 68 -9.31 7.15 6.56
C LYS A 68 -8.20 7.73 5.70
N LYS A 69 -7.16 6.95 5.42
CA LYS A 69 -6.01 7.38 4.62
C LYS A 69 -5.60 6.32 3.61
N VAL A 70 -5.01 6.76 2.52
CA VAL A 70 -4.36 5.89 1.53
C VAL A 70 -2.95 6.39 1.30
N CYS A 71 -1.95 5.55 1.53
CA CYS A 71 -0.59 5.85 1.09
C CYS A 71 -0.36 5.24 -0.28
N PHE A 72 0.42 5.91 -1.13
CA PHE A 72 0.77 5.41 -2.46
C PHE A 72 2.08 6.05 -2.94
N ALA A 73 2.74 5.34 -3.86
CA ALA A 73 3.90 5.85 -4.55
C ALA A 73 3.46 6.63 -5.80
N ASN A 74 4.16 7.72 -6.11
CA ASN A 74 4.01 8.45 -7.37
C ASN A 74 5.38 8.64 -8.01
N TYR A 75 5.53 8.21 -9.26
CA TYR A 75 6.71 8.47 -10.08
C TYR A 75 6.39 9.52 -11.14
N ASN A 76 7.11 10.64 -11.13
CA ASN A 76 7.05 11.67 -12.16
C ASN A 76 8.17 11.43 -13.18
N ASN A 77 7.82 11.01 -14.39
CA ASN A 77 8.80 10.68 -15.42
C ASN A 77 9.50 11.90 -16.01
N THR A 78 8.91 13.09 -15.90
CA THR A 78 9.51 14.32 -16.44
C THR A 78 10.60 14.85 -15.50
N ALA A 79 10.34 14.79 -14.20
CA ALA A 79 11.29 15.20 -13.16
C ALA A 79 12.25 14.07 -12.75
N HIS A 80 11.94 12.82 -13.10
CA HIS A 80 12.61 11.62 -12.59
C HIS A 80 12.57 11.52 -11.06
N GLU A 81 11.42 11.88 -10.48
CA GLU A 81 11.23 11.96 -9.04
C GLU A 81 10.23 10.91 -8.57
N LEU A 82 10.59 10.19 -7.51
CA LEU A 82 9.69 9.31 -6.78
C LEU A 82 9.26 9.99 -5.47
N THR A 83 7.96 9.94 -5.19
CA THR A 83 7.37 10.53 -3.99
C THR A 83 6.48 9.53 -3.27
N LEU A 84 6.48 9.58 -1.93
CA LEU A 84 5.48 8.92 -1.10
C LEU A 84 4.39 9.94 -0.80
N ARG A 85 3.14 9.59 -1.10
CA ARG A 85 1.99 10.46 -0.93
C ARG A 85 0.94 9.81 -0.06
N ILE A 86 0.17 10.65 0.64
CA ILE A 86 -0.98 10.22 1.43
C ILE A 86 -2.20 11.01 0.98
N TRP A 87 -3.27 10.31 0.64
CA TRP A 87 -4.60 10.89 0.56
C TRP A 87 -5.32 10.75 1.90
N SER A 88 -6.09 11.76 2.32
CA SER A 88 -6.94 11.70 3.52
C SER A 88 -8.42 11.93 3.21
N GLU A 89 -9.28 11.12 3.85
CA GLU A 89 -10.73 11.25 3.75
C GLU A 89 -11.24 12.58 4.31
N SER A 90 -10.63 13.09 5.38
CA SER A 90 -11.17 14.24 6.12
C SER A 90 -11.14 15.56 5.35
N ASP A 91 -10.13 15.74 4.49
CA ASP A 91 -9.94 16.94 3.68
C ASP A 91 -9.99 16.67 2.17
N ASN A 92 -10.08 15.39 1.77
CA ASN A 92 -10.01 14.93 0.40
C ASN A 92 -8.79 15.49 -0.34
N ASN A 93 -7.66 15.59 0.36
CA ASN A 93 -6.42 16.14 -0.16
C ASN A 93 -5.32 15.08 -0.24
N ILE A 94 -4.35 15.31 -1.13
CA ILE A 94 -3.11 14.53 -1.22
C ILE A 94 -1.97 15.39 -0.68
N GLU A 95 -1.24 14.85 0.29
CA GLU A 95 0.01 15.41 0.77
C GLU A 95 1.21 14.59 0.27
N ILE A 96 2.34 15.26 0.04
CA ILE A 96 3.61 14.61 -0.22
C ILE A 96 4.33 14.48 1.12
N VAL A 97 4.63 13.24 1.51
CA VAL A 97 5.25 12.89 2.79
C VAL A 97 6.76 12.73 2.64
N VAL A 98 7.21 12.26 1.48
CA VAL A 98 8.62 12.08 1.15
C VAL A 98 8.88 12.47 -0.29
N GLU A 99 9.97 13.21 -0.51
CA GLU A 99 10.46 13.68 -1.81
C GLU A 99 11.92 13.27 -2.04
N GLY A 100 12.34 13.23 -3.31
CA GLY A 100 13.75 13.15 -3.69
C GLY A 100 14.44 11.83 -3.35
N MET A 101 13.68 10.77 -3.11
CA MET A 101 14.22 9.42 -2.93
C MET A 101 14.33 8.71 -4.27
N TRP A 102 15.33 7.83 -4.36
CA TRP A 102 15.62 7.00 -5.52
C TRP A 102 15.29 5.55 -5.16
N GLY A 103 14.67 4.81 -6.08
CA GLY A 103 14.31 3.41 -5.88
C GLY A 103 12.88 3.13 -6.30
N ASP A 104 12.25 2.14 -5.68
CA ASP A 104 10.85 1.81 -5.89
C ASP A 104 10.14 1.78 -4.53
N PHE A 105 8.92 2.30 -4.48
CA PHE A 105 8.14 2.43 -3.25
C PHE A 105 6.99 1.45 -3.27
N SER A 106 7.08 0.46 -2.38
CA SER A 106 5.97 -0.39 -2.01
C SER A 106 5.54 -0.08 -0.58
N PRO A 107 4.82 1.04 -0.34
CA PRO A 107 4.51 1.47 1.01
C PRO A 107 3.53 0.51 1.70
N SER A 108 3.64 0.42 3.01
CA SER A 108 2.83 -0.43 3.88
C SER A 108 2.60 0.27 5.22
N TRP A 109 1.34 0.47 5.59
CA TRP A 109 0.97 1.05 6.88
C TRP A 109 1.32 0.12 8.04
N SER A 110 1.75 0.71 9.15
CA SER A 110 1.80 0.01 10.43
C SER A 110 0.39 -0.32 10.92
N PRO A 111 0.18 -1.46 11.60
CA PRO A 111 -1.09 -1.82 12.25
C PRO A 111 -1.70 -0.78 13.20
N ASP A 112 -0.93 0.19 13.69
CA ASP A 112 -1.36 1.30 14.55
C ASP A 112 -1.59 2.62 13.79
N ASP A 113 -1.47 2.62 12.46
CA ASP A 113 -1.60 3.79 11.56
C ASP A 113 -0.61 4.94 11.86
N SER A 114 0.43 4.71 12.66
CA SER A 114 1.41 5.75 13.01
C SER A 114 2.59 5.85 12.04
N LYS A 115 2.89 4.80 11.28
CA LYS A 115 4.08 4.68 10.44
C LYS A 115 3.78 4.06 9.09
N ILE A 116 4.69 4.29 8.16
CA ILE A 116 4.70 3.67 6.84
C ILE A 116 6.08 3.03 6.63
N ALA A 117 6.10 1.79 6.20
CA ALA A 117 7.29 1.08 5.75
C ALA A 117 7.34 1.00 4.23
N PHE A 118 8.54 1.16 3.69
CA PHE A 118 8.98 0.93 2.31
C PHE A 118 10.46 0.49 2.43
N ASP A 119 11.39 1.05 1.66
CA ASP A 119 12.84 0.87 1.90
C ASP A 119 13.33 1.47 3.23
N ALA A 120 12.51 2.34 3.82
CA ALA A 120 12.66 2.89 5.16
C ALA A 120 11.34 2.76 5.93
N ARG A 121 11.37 3.04 7.22
CA ARG A 121 10.18 3.34 8.03
C ARG A 121 10.17 4.83 8.31
N ILE A 122 9.00 5.42 8.27
CA ILE A 122 8.77 6.84 8.55
C ILE A 122 7.48 6.98 9.35
N ASN A 123 7.37 8.01 10.17
CA ASN A 123 6.07 8.40 10.72
C ASN A 123 5.17 8.88 9.59
N PHE A 124 3.86 8.71 9.75
CA PHE A 124 2.90 9.12 8.71
C PHE A 124 2.96 10.62 8.38
N ASP A 125 3.44 11.45 9.33
CA ASP A 125 3.64 12.89 9.18
C ASP A 125 4.95 13.27 8.47
N GLY A 126 5.71 12.29 7.98
CA GLY A 126 6.98 12.51 7.28
C GLY A 126 8.20 12.65 8.20
N THR A 127 8.04 12.51 9.51
CA THR A 127 9.15 12.60 10.46
C THR A 127 9.80 11.24 10.75
N ASN A 128 11.00 11.26 11.33
CA ASN A 128 11.70 10.06 11.82
C ASN A 128 11.96 8.97 10.76
N LEU A 129 12.36 9.38 9.55
CA LEU A 129 12.79 8.46 8.50
C LEU A 129 13.99 7.62 8.97
N ASN A 130 13.88 6.30 8.90
CA ASN A 130 14.88 5.32 9.33
C ASN A 130 14.93 4.14 8.35
N HIS A 131 16.08 3.93 7.69
CA HIS A 131 16.22 2.86 6.70
C HIS A 131 16.10 1.45 7.32
N ILE A 132 15.37 0.55 6.65
CA ILE A 132 15.11 -0.80 7.15
C ILE A 132 16.23 -1.75 6.67
N ALA A 133 16.59 -1.67 5.38
CA ALA A 133 17.63 -2.50 4.79
C ALA A 133 19.04 -1.95 5.08
N THR A 134 19.93 -2.79 5.58
CA THR A 134 21.38 -2.53 5.70
C THR A 134 22.10 -3.30 4.60
N GLY A 135 22.23 -2.72 3.43
CA GLY A 135 22.84 -3.36 2.26
C GLY A 135 22.63 -2.49 1.03
N ASN A 136 23.44 -2.69 0.00
CA ASN A 136 23.40 -1.92 -1.25
C ASN A 136 22.17 -2.30 -2.12
N SER A 137 20.98 -2.33 -1.51
CA SER A 137 19.69 -2.63 -2.11
C SER A 137 19.03 -1.38 -2.72
N SER A 138 19.85 -0.38 -3.08
CA SER A 138 19.41 0.82 -3.76
C SER A 138 18.78 0.42 -5.09
N GLY A 139 17.44 0.38 -5.13
CA GLY A 139 16.68 0.12 -6.35
C GLY A 139 15.85 -1.16 -6.40
N SER A 140 15.65 -1.91 -5.31
CA SER A 140 14.77 -3.09 -5.30
C SER A 140 13.50 -2.85 -4.48
N GLU A 141 12.34 -3.18 -5.07
CA GLU A 141 11.04 -3.23 -4.39
C GLU A 141 11.09 -4.23 -3.23
N ASN A 142 11.22 -3.76 -1.99
CA ASN A 142 11.39 -4.67 -0.86
C ASN A 142 10.07 -5.20 -0.28
N TRP A 143 8.90 -4.79 -0.81
CA TRP A 143 7.54 -5.15 -0.36
C TRP A 143 7.39 -5.42 1.15
N PRO A 144 7.68 -4.43 2.01
CA PRO A 144 7.64 -4.65 3.44
C PRO A 144 6.23 -4.92 3.96
N SER A 145 6.14 -5.74 4.99
CA SER A 145 4.92 -5.96 5.76
C SER A 145 5.22 -6.00 7.25
N TRP A 146 4.40 -5.31 8.03
CA TRP A 146 4.52 -5.24 9.49
C TRP A 146 3.93 -6.49 10.14
N SER A 147 4.55 -6.93 11.24
CA SER A 147 3.88 -7.86 12.15
C SER A 147 2.72 -7.14 12.86
N PRO A 148 1.62 -7.85 13.20
CA PRO A 148 0.47 -7.23 13.87
C PRO A 148 0.77 -6.56 15.21
N ASP A 149 1.88 -6.94 15.86
CA ASP A 149 2.34 -6.44 17.15
C ASP A 149 3.35 -5.28 17.05
N GLU A 150 3.63 -4.76 15.85
CA GLU A 150 4.57 -3.66 15.58
C GLU A 150 6.05 -3.96 15.87
N THR A 151 6.40 -5.21 16.17
CA THR A 151 7.78 -5.54 16.57
C THR A 151 8.68 -5.95 15.42
N LYS A 152 8.13 -6.36 14.27
CA LYS A 152 8.87 -6.96 13.16
C LYS A 152 8.40 -6.43 11.82
N ILE A 153 9.31 -6.44 10.85
CA ILE A 153 8.99 -6.21 9.43
C ILE A 153 9.57 -7.35 8.61
N VAL A 154 8.74 -7.98 7.79
CA VAL A 154 9.19 -8.88 6.71
C VAL A 154 9.40 -8.05 5.45
N TYR A 155 10.46 -8.32 4.69
CA TYR A 155 10.75 -7.67 3.42
C TYR A 155 11.59 -8.58 2.52
N GLN A 156 11.62 -8.26 1.23
CA GLN A 156 12.51 -8.91 0.28
C GLN A 156 13.92 -8.30 0.39
N LEU A 157 14.94 -9.14 0.51
CA LEU A 157 16.35 -8.75 0.48
C LEU A 157 16.96 -9.21 -0.84
N PHE A 158 17.46 -8.25 -1.62
CA PHE A 158 18.13 -8.51 -2.88
C PHE A 158 19.64 -8.34 -2.76
N ASN A 159 20.39 -9.41 -2.99
CA ASN A 159 21.86 -9.41 -2.96
C ASN A 159 22.44 -9.71 -4.35
N GLY A 160 22.08 -8.89 -5.35
CA GLY A 160 22.59 -8.95 -6.72
C GLY A 160 21.95 -10.05 -7.58
N ASP A 161 22.07 -11.31 -7.17
CA ASP A 161 21.60 -12.46 -7.97
C ASP A 161 20.42 -13.20 -7.32
N ILE A 162 20.20 -12.98 -6.02
CA ILE A 162 19.24 -13.75 -5.24
C ILE A 162 18.35 -12.79 -4.45
N ALA A 163 17.05 -12.95 -4.63
CA ALA A 163 16.03 -12.37 -3.78
C ALA A 163 15.66 -13.36 -2.67
N ARG A 164 15.67 -12.93 -1.42
CA ARG A 164 15.29 -13.73 -0.24
C ARG A 164 14.21 -13.01 0.53
N ILE A 165 13.34 -13.75 1.21
CA ILE A 165 12.45 -13.16 2.21
C ILE A 165 13.18 -13.16 3.55
N VAL A 166 13.25 -12.00 4.18
CA VAL A 166 13.87 -11.82 5.49
C VAL A 166 12.91 -11.10 6.42
N MET A 167 13.11 -11.28 7.72
CA MET A 167 12.37 -10.61 8.78
C MET A 167 13.34 -9.86 9.67
N LYS A 168 13.11 -8.58 9.91
CA LYS A 168 13.87 -7.76 10.85
C LYS A 168 13.08 -7.56 12.12
N ASP A 169 13.70 -7.84 13.26
CA ASP A 169 13.23 -7.40 14.56
C ASP A 169 13.57 -5.93 14.76
N LEU A 170 12.58 -5.11 15.08
CA LEU A 170 12.72 -3.65 15.13
C LEU A 170 13.34 -3.16 16.44
N GLU A 171 13.32 -3.97 17.49
CA GLU A 171 13.93 -3.67 18.78
C GLU A 171 15.42 -4.01 18.75
N THR A 172 15.77 -5.22 18.33
CA THR A 172 17.17 -5.69 18.32
C THR A 172 17.93 -5.29 17.06
N ASN A 173 17.21 -4.91 15.98
CA ASN A 173 17.73 -4.75 14.62
C ASN A 173 18.29 -6.03 14.00
N GLU A 174 18.04 -7.21 14.59
CA GLU A 174 18.45 -8.49 14.03
C GLU A 174 17.63 -8.85 12.79
N VAL A 175 18.27 -9.49 11.81
CA VAL A 175 17.64 -9.93 10.56
C VAL A 175 17.70 -11.45 10.48
N PHE A 176 16.53 -12.07 10.32
CA PHE A 176 16.33 -13.51 10.19
C PHE A 176 15.99 -13.85 8.75
N LEU A 177 16.66 -14.88 8.21
CA LEU A 177 16.32 -15.41 6.89
C LEU A 177 15.08 -16.31 6.99
N LEU A 178 14.08 -16.08 6.14
CA LEU A 178 12.85 -16.89 6.10
C LEU A 178 12.79 -17.85 4.91
N THR A 179 13.60 -17.62 3.88
CA THR A 179 13.71 -18.50 2.71
C THR A 179 15.16 -18.86 2.46
N GLU A 180 15.46 -20.15 2.39
CA GLU A 180 16.72 -20.67 1.89
C GLU A 180 16.52 -21.10 0.42
N ASN A 181 17.56 -20.97 -0.40
CA ASN A 181 17.54 -21.64 -1.70
C ASN A 181 18.04 -23.07 -1.45
N ASP A 182 17.28 -24.07 -1.88
CA ASP A 182 17.83 -25.41 -2.04
C ASP A 182 18.75 -25.41 -3.26
N ASP A 183 19.99 -25.88 -3.07
CA ASP A 183 21.03 -26.03 -4.11
C ASP A 183 20.63 -27.00 -5.24
#